data_AF-A0A7C4S335-F1
#
_entry.id   AF-A0A7C4S335-F1
#
_cell.length_a   1.000
_cell.length_b   1.000
_cell.length_c   1.000
_cell.angle_alpha   90.00
_cell.angle_beta   90.00
_cell.angle_gamma   90.00
#
_symmetry.space_group_name_H-M   'P 1'
#
loop_
_entity.id
_entity.type
_entity.pdbx_description
1 polymer ?
#
loop_
_entity_poly.entity_id
_entity_poly.type
_entity_poly.pdbx_seq_one_letter_code
_entity_poly.pdbx_strand_id
1 'polypeptide(L)'
;MVEITVAEFIKYISKQVKDPYGRLVGKIAAFISDTLSNVKAVVLEHGDGEYNSYSTEYVIIESDIIKVLSELKVEANKLAKELELTWKKSLALEELLEKKEVPQEVYEHFQSQFSTTFKDLKSKAIEVVDKIKARIAELDSQTRVLQLALASAKISHKIGEIDDAYFNSITNMIQTGMNRIASEKRDLENSVNELEKLLAEPPKLSKSEKKDSETLVVRVKE
;
A
#
# COMPACT_ATOMS: atom_id res chain seq x y z
N MET A 1 -12.18 3.72 -7.00
CA MET A 1 -11.07 3.76 -7.98
C MET A 1 -11.65 4.28 -9.28
N VAL A 2 -10.98 5.20 -9.95
CA VAL A 2 -11.41 5.68 -11.27
C VAL A 2 -11.07 4.58 -12.26
N GLU A 3 -12.05 4.08 -13.00
CA GLU A 3 -11.81 3.13 -14.08
C GLU A 3 -11.08 3.86 -15.22
N ILE A 4 -9.96 3.30 -15.68
CA ILE A 4 -9.17 3.88 -16.76
C ILE A 4 -9.55 3.17 -18.06
N THR A 5 -9.98 3.94 -19.05
CA THR A 5 -10.33 3.39 -20.36
C THR A 5 -9.08 3.15 -21.21
N VAL A 6 -9.20 2.27 -22.20
CA VAL A 6 -8.11 2.01 -23.17
C VAL A 6 -7.65 3.29 -23.86
N ALA A 7 -8.58 4.16 -24.27
CA ALA A 7 -8.26 5.43 -24.94
C ALA A 7 -7.39 6.35 -24.09
N GLU A 8 -7.66 6.41 -22.78
CA GLU A 8 -6.87 7.20 -21.83
C GLU A 8 -5.51 6.54 -21.53
N PHE A 9 -5.46 5.20 -21.56
CA PHE A 9 -4.28 4.45 -21.16
C PHE A 9 -3.17 4.39 -22.23
N ILE A 10 -3.52 4.45 -23.52
CA ILE A 10 -2.56 4.29 -24.63
C ILE A 10 -1.36 5.24 -24.53
N LYS A 11 -1.55 6.46 -24.02
CA LYS A 11 -0.46 7.43 -23.83
C LYS A 11 0.62 6.99 -22.84
N TYR A 12 0.37 5.95 -22.04
CA TYR A 12 1.31 5.41 -21.07
C TYR A 12 2.15 4.24 -21.61
N ILE A 13 1.84 3.70 -22.79
CA ILE A 13 2.64 2.65 -23.41
C ILE A 13 4.10 3.09 -23.56
N SER A 14 5.03 2.16 -23.30
CA SER A 14 6.48 2.37 -23.28
C SER A 14 7.01 3.36 -22.24
N LYS A 15 6.15 3.96 -21.40
CA LYS A 15 6.64 4.78 -20.28
C LYS A 15 7.25 3.92 -19.19
N GLN A 16 8.24 4.50 -18.51
CA GLN A 16 8.87 3.89 -17.34
C GLN A 16 7.90 3.81 -16.17
N VAL A 17 7.96 2.70 -15.47
CA VAL A 17 7.17 2.43 -14.27
C VAL A 17 8.10 2.33 -13.08
N LYS A 18 7.74 3.00 -11.99
CA LYS A 18 8.53 2.99 -10.75
C LYS A 18 7.77 2.34 -9.60
N ASP A 19 8.47 1.96 -8.55
CA ASP A 19 7.81 1.69 -7.26
C ASP A 19 7.56 3.03 -6.51
N PRO A 20 6.76 3.03 -5.42
CA PRO A 20 6.53 4.23 -4.60
C PRO A 20 7.81 4.83 -4.00
N TYR A 21 8.90 4.06 -3.94
CA TYR A 21 10.20 4.45 -3.42
C TYR A 21 11.13 4.97 -4.51
N GLY A 22 10.67 5.06 -5.76
CA GLY A 22 11.40 5.62 -6.89
C GLY A 22 12.41 4.68 -7.56
N ARG A 23 12.34 3.37 -7.31
CA ARG A 23 13.08 2.36 -8.09
C ARG A 23 12.40 2.16 -9.43
N LEU A 24 13.18 2.01 -10.50
CA LEU A 24 12.65 1.62 -11.80
C LEU A 24 12.27 0.13 -11.75
N VAL A 25 11.01 -0.17 -12.03
CA VAL A 25 10.48 -1.54 -12.09
C VAL A 25 10.61 -2.07 -13.52
N GLY A 26 10.27 -1.24 -14.50
CA GLY A 26 10.26 -1.64 -15.90
C GLY A 26 9.62 -0.58 -16.79
N LYS A 27 9.06 -1.02 -17.91
CA LYS A 27 8.30 -0.17 -18.84
C LYS A 27 6.98 -0.85 -19.21
N ILE A 28 5.97 -0.05 -19.54
CA ILE A 28 4.67 -0.58 -19.96
C ILE A 28 4.80 -1.19 -21.37
N ALA A 29 4.58 -2.49 -21.48
CA ALA A 29 4.58 -3.21 -22.74
C ALA A 29 3.19 -3.29 -23.36
N ALA A 30 2.17 -3.60 -22.55
CA ALA A 30 0.80 -3.78 -23.02
C ALA A 30 -0.24 -3.57 -21.89
N PHE A 31 -1.51 -3.75 -22.20
CA PHE A 31 -2.62 -3.78 -21.24
C PHE A 31 -3.61 -4.88 -21.61
N ILE A 32 -4.42 -5.30 -20.63
CA ILE A 32 -5.54 -6.22 -20.79
C ILE A 32 -6.80 -5.45 -20.40
N SER A 33 -7.81 -5.45 -21.26
CA SER A 33 -9.08 -4.75 -21.05
C SER A 33 -10.29 -5.69 -21.00
N ASP A 34 -11.37 -5.22 -20.39
CA ASP A 34 -12.67 -5.90 -20.44
C ASP A 34 -13.46 -5.58 -21.73
N THR A 35 -14.67 -6.12 -21.84
CA THR A 35 -15.59 -5.90 -22.97
C THR A 35 -16.09 -4.46 -23.08
N LEU A 36 -15.99 -3.67 -22.02
CA LEU A 36 -16.35 -2.26 -21.97
C LEU A 36 -15.16 -1.34 -22.26
N SER A 37 -14.01 -1.90 -22.67
CA SER A 37 -12.76 -1.17 -22.92
C SER A 37 -12.19 -0.48 -21.69
N ASN A 38 -12.46 -1.01 -20.50
CA ASN A 38 -11.77 -0.62 -19.27
C ASN A 38 -10.51 -1.47 -19.11
N VAL A 39 -9.39 -0.84 -18.82
CA VAL A 39 -8.15 -1.55 -18.50
C VAL A 39 -8.31 -2.26 -17.15
N LYS A 40 -8.01 -3.56 -17.12
CA LYS A 40 -8.04 -4.41 -15.92
C LYS A 40 -6.65 -4.81 -15.45
N ALA A 41 -5.70 -4.90 -16.38
CA ALA A 41 -4.31 -5.15 -16.04
C ALA A 41 -3.33 -4.43 -16.97
N VAL A 42 -2.15 -4.13 -16.43
CA VAL A 42 -1.02 -3.53 -17.11
C VAL A 42 0.09 -4.56 -17.18
N VAL A 43 0.62 -4.80 -18.39
CA VAL A 43 1.73 -5.72 -18.62
C VAL A 43 3.02 -4.93 -18.70
N LEU A 44 3.97 -5.26 -17.84
CA LEU A 44 5.27 -4.61 -17.77
C LEU A 44 6.35 -5.53 -18.29
N GLU A 45 7.26 -4.98 -19.09
CA GLU A 45 8.57 -5.59 -19.34
C GLU A 45 9.52 -5.10 -18.23
N HIS A 46 10.01 -6.03 -17.43
CA HIS A 46 10.95 -5.78 -16.34
C HIS A 46 12.38 -5.63 -16.85
N GLY A 47 13.27 -5.12 -15.98
CA GLY A 47 14.68 -4.92 -16.34
C GLY A 47 15.47 -6.21 -16.64
N ASP A 48 14.96 -7.35 -16.21
CA ASP A 48 15.48 -8.70 -16.52
C ASP A 48 14.93 -9.27 -17.84
N GLY A 49 14.00 -8.56 -18.50
CA GLY A 49 13.35 -8.99 -19.72
C GLY A 49 12.12 -9.88 -19.51
N GLU A 50 11.75 -10.18 -18.26
CA GLU A 50 10.51 -10.89 -17.95
C GLU A 50 9.29 -9.98 -18.12
N TYR A 51 8.12 -10.60 -18.31
CA TYR A 51 6.86 -9.91 -18.46
C TYR A 51 5.90 -10.29 -17.35
N ASN A 52 5.44 -9.30 -16.60
CA ASN A 52 4.51 -9.49 -15.50
C ASN A 52 3.26 -8.64 -15.71
N SER A 53 2.10 -9.22 -15.41
CA SER A 53 0.82 -8.54 -15.49
C SER A 53 0.38 -8.10 -14.10
N TYR A 54 0.04 -6.83 -13.96
CA TYR A 54 -0.42 -6.21 -12.72
C TYR A 54 -1.86 -5.75 -12.87
N SER A 55 -2.74 -6.21 -11.98
CA SER A 55 -4.10 -5.65 -11.88
C SER A 55 -4.04 -4.15 -11.65
N THR A 56 -5.01 -3.40 -12.19
CA THR A 56 -5.08 -1.95 -12.02
C THR A 56 -5.19 -1.51 -10.56
N GLU A 57 -5.54 -2.41 -9.64
CA GLU A 57 -5.53 -2.14 -8.19
C GLU A 57 -4.12 -1.92 -7.62
N TYR A 58 -3.09 -2.45 -8.29
CA TYR A 58 -1.69 -2.26 -7.93
C TYR A 58 -1.05 -1.09 -8.68
N VAL A 59 -1.77 -0.40 -9.56
CA VAL A 59 -1.22 0.66 -10.40
C VAL A 59 -1.74 2.02 -9.97
N ILE A 60 -0.83 2.96 -9.72
CA ILE A 60 -1.13 4.36 -9.43
C ILE A 60 -0.61 5.21 -10.58
N ILE A 61 -1.45 6.13 -11.08
CA ILE A 61 -1.06 7.13 -12.06
C ILE A 61 -1.23 8.51 -11.44
N GLU A 62 -0.11 9.19 -11.19
CA GLU A 62 -0.08 10.52 -10.58
C GLU A 62 0.79 11.45 -11.43
N SER A 63 0.23 12.57 -11.90
CA SER A 63 0.98 13.57 -12.68
C SER A 63 1.81 12.97 -13.82
N ASP A 64 1.21 12.03 -14.55
CA ASP A 64 1.82 11.30 -15.68
C ASP A 64 2.94 10.29 -15.30
N ILE A 65 3.17 10.07 -14.00
CA ILE A 65 4.08 9.05 -13.47
C ILE A 65 3.27 7.80 -13.12
N ILE A 66 3.62 6.66 -13.71
CA ILE A 66 3.05 5.36 -13.35
C ILE A 66 3.88 4.72 -12.25
N LYS A 67 3.19 4.29 -11.19
CA LYS A 67 3.77 3.53 -10.09
C LYS A 67 3.09 2.18 -9.95
N VAL A 68 3.85 1.16 -9.56
CA VAL A 68 3.32 -0.15 -9.17
C VAL A 68 3.54 -0.36 -7.69
N LEU A 69 2.46 -0.65 -6.99
CA LEU A 69 2.45 -0.97 -5.58
C LEU A 69 2.94 -2.40 -5.35
N SER A 70 3.64 -2.60 -4.24
CA SER A 70 3.96 -3.94 -3.75
C SER A 70 2.68 -4.68 -3.38
N GLU A 71 2.59 -5.96 -3.76
CA GLU A 71 1.45 -6.83 -3.43
C GLU A 71 1.21 -6.90 -1.93
N LEU A 72 2.28 -7.06 -1.14
CA LEU A 72 2.22 -7.08 0.32
C LEU A 72 1.56 -5.82 0.89
N LYS A 73 1.82 -4.66 0.28
CA LYS A 73 1.28 -3.39 0.77
C LYS A 73 -0.18 -3.23 0.42
N VAL A 74 -0.58 -3.63 -0.79
CA VAL A 74 -2.00 -3.63 -1.18
C VAL A 74 -2.80 -4.60 -0.30
N GLU A 75 -2.26 -5.79 -0.06
CA GLU A 75 -2.88 -6.80 0.80
C GLU A 75 -3.02 -6.30 2.25
N ALA A 76 -1.95 -5.74 2.83
CA ALA A 76 -1.98 -5.16 4.17
C ALA A 76 -3.03 -4.05 4.30
N ASN A 77 -3.07 -3.12 3.35
CA ASN A 77 -4.05 -2.02 3.34
C ASN A 77 -5.49 -2.54 3.21
N LYS A 78 -5.71 -3.59 2.42
CA LYS A 78 -7.02 -4.21 2.25
C LYS A 78 -7.47 -4.86 3.56
N LEU A 79 -6.60 -5.65 4.19
CA LEU A 79 -6.87 -6.28 5.48
C LEU A 79 -7.13 -5.26 6.59
N ALA A 80 -6.35 -4.17 6.65
CA ALA A 80 -6.56 -3.10 7.61
C ALA A 80 -7.97 -2.48 7.48
N LYS A 81 -8.40 -2.17 6.25
CA LYS A 81 -9.75 -1.65 5.97
C LYS A 81 -10.86 -2.64 6.32
N GLU A 82 -10.67 -3.92 5.99
CA GLU A 82 -11.64 -4.97 6.30
C GLU A 82 -11.78 -5.19 7.82
N LEU A 83 -10.67 -5.20 8.54
CA LEU A 83 -10.64 -5.27 10.01
C LEU A 83 -11.34 -4.06 10.64
N GLU A 84 -10.97 -2.84 10.21
CA GLU A 84 -11.56 -1.61 10.73
C GLU A 84 -13.07 -1.56 10.49
N LEU A 85 -13.53 -1.95 9.30
CA LEU A 85 -14.95 -1.98 8.97
C LEU A 85 -15.70 -3.05 9.80
N THR A 86 -15.12 -4.22 9.97
CA THR A 86 -15.73 -5.30 10.77
C THR A 86 -15.86 -4.89 12.23
N TRP A 87 -14.86 -4.21 12.78
CA TRP A 87 -14.94 -3.60 14.11
C TRP A 87 -16.03 -2.55 14.24
N LYS A 88 -16.13 -1.60 13.29
CA LYS A 88 -17.18 -0.58 13.30
C LYS A 88 -18.58 -1.22 13.28
N LYS A 89 -18.77 -2.29 12.50
CA LYS A 89 -20.03 -3.05 12.47
C LYS A 89 -20.33 -3.75 13.79
N SER A 90 -19.32 -4.37 14.42
CA SER A 90 -19.46 -5.01 15.74
C SER A 90 -19.89 -4.00 16.80
N LEU A 91 -19.22 -2.85 16.88
CA LEU A 91 -19.54 -1.81 17.87
C LEU A 91 -20.92 -1.18 17.63
N ALA A 92 -21.31 -0.97 16.36
CA ALA A 92 -22.65 -0.50 16.04
C ALA A 92 -23.73 -1.51 16.43
N LEU A 93 -23.46 -2.82 16.27
CA LEU A 93 -24.37 -3.87 16.70
C LEU A 93 -24.54 -3.90 18.22
N GLU A 94 -23.45 -3.72 18.98
CA GLU A 94 -23.47 -3.58 20.44
C GLU A 94 -24.31 -2.37 20.87
N GLU A 95 -24.12 -1.20 20.24
CA GLU A 95 -24.89 0.01 20.54
C GLU A 95 -26.40 -0.17 20.26
N LEU A 96 -26.75 -0.87 19.18
CA LEU A 96 -28.15 -1.18 18.85
C LEU A 96 -28.79 -2.13 19.87
N LEU A 97 -28.03 -3.11 20.38
CA LEU A 97 -28.50 -3.99 21.46
C LEU A 97 -28.72 -3.20 22.76
N GLU A 98 -27.78 -2.32 23.14
CA GLU A 98 -27.90 -1.47 24.33
C GLU A 98 -29.14 -0.58 24.29
N LYS A 99 -29.45 0.00 23.13
CA LYS A 99 -30.66 0.80 22.90
C LYS A 99 -31.93 -0.03 22.76
N LYS A 100 -31.83 -1.36 22.82
CA LYS A 100 -32.94 -2.32 22.59
C LYS A 100 -33.61 -2.15 21.23
N GLU A 101 -32.86 -1.64 20.24
CA GLU A 101 -33.33 -1.47 18.86
C GLU A 101 -33.26 -2.79 18.07
N VAL A 102 -32.52 -3.78 18.58
CA VAL A 102 -32.36 -5.11 17.98
C VAL A 102 -32.66 -6.21 19.01
N PRO A 103 -33.46 -7.24 18.67
CA PRO A 103 -33.68 -8.39 19.54
C PRO A 103 -32.39 -9.19 19.80
N GLN A 104 -32.30 -9.82 20.97
CA GLN A 104 -31.15 -10.64 21.37
C GLN A 104 -30.79 -11.73 20.34
N GLU A 105 -31.79 -12.41 19.77
CA GLU A 105 -31.57 -13.46 18.75
C GLU A 105 -30.91 -12.91 17.47
N VAL A 106 -31.33 -11.71 17.03
CA VAL A 106 -30.76 -11.04 15.85
C VAL A 106 -29.33 -10.57 16.15
N TYR A 107 -29.08 -10.07 17.36
CA TYR A 107 -27.74 -9.73 17.82
C TYR A 107 -26.81 -10.94 17.79
N GLU A 108 -27.22 -12.06 18.38
CA GLU A 108 -26.40 -13.29 18.46
C GLU A 108 -26.06 -13.83 17.06
N HIS A 109 -27.01 -13.75 16.12
CA HIS A 109 -26.78 -14.13 14.73
C HIS A 109 -25.64 -13.31 14.08
N PHE A 110 -25.71 -11.98 14.13
CA PHE A 110 -24.67 -11.13 13.55
C PHE A 110 -23.35 -11.20 14.31
N GLN A 111 -23.39 -11.31 15.63
CA GLN A 111 -22.18 -11.46 16.45
C GLN A 111 -21.40 -12.73 16.11
N SER A 112 -22.11 -13.84 15.85
CA SER A 112 -21.48 -15.08 15.39
C SER A 112 -20.80 -14.93 14.02
N GLN A 113 -21.45 -14.23 13.08
CA GLN A 113 -20.89 -13.94 11.76
C GLN A 113 -19.64 -13.05 11.86
N PHE A 114 -19.69 -12.00 12.68
CA PHE A 114 -18.54 -11.11 12.89
C PHE A 114 -17.39 -11.85 13.56
N SER A 115 -17.64 -12.67 14.59
CA SER A 115 -16.61 -13.50 15.24
C SER A 115 -15.89 -14.42 14.25
N THR A 116 -16.64 -15.07 13.35
CA THR A 116 -16.07 -15.93 12.30
C THR A 116 -15.21 -15.10 11.34
N THR A 117 -15.75 -13.97 10.87
CA THR A 117 -15.02 -13.05 9.96
C THR A 117 -13.74 -12.52 10.61
N PHE A 118 -13.78 -12.14 11.88
CA PHE A 118 -12.60 -11.69 12.63
C PHE A 118 -11.53 -12.77 12.73
N LYS A 119 -11.92 -14.03 12.97
CA LYS A 119 -10.98 -15.15 13.03
C LYS A 119 -10.23 -15.30 11.70
N ASP A 120 -10.95 -15.24 10.58
CA ASP A 120 -10.35 -15.36 9.25
C ASP A 120 -9.45 -14.16 8.91
N LEU A 121 -9.92 -12.93 9.18
CA LEU A 121 -9.13 -11.72 8.97
C LEU A 121 -7.88 -11.70 9.86
N LYS A 122 -7.97 -12.16 11.11
CA LYS A 122 -6.84 -12.25 12.02
C LYS A 122 -5.79 -13.24 11.52
N SER A 123 -6.22 -14.40 11.04
CA SER A 123 -5.30 -15.39 10.47
C SER A 123 -4.53 -14.82 9.27
N LYS A 124 -5.24 -14.15 8.35
CA LYS A 124 -4.63 -13.53 7.16
C LYS A 124 -3.69 -12.38 7.54
N ALA A 125 -4.09 -11.54 8.49
CA ALA A 125 -3.27 -10.42 8.95
C ALA A 125 -1.95 -10.90 9.58
N ILE A 126 -1.97 -11.98 10.36
CA ILE A 126 -0.74 -12.59 10.91
C ILE A 126 0.18 -13.05 9.78
N GLU A 127 -0.35 -13.77 8.79
CA GLU A 127 0.45 -14.24 7.64
C GLU A 127 1.09 -13.08 6.87
N VAL A 128 0.34 -12.01 6.62
CA VAL A 128 0.85 -10.82 5.92
C VAL A 128 1.89 -10.08 6.77
N VAL A 129 1.68 -9.97 8.09
CA VAL A 129 2.66 -9.39 9.01
C VAL A 129 3.97 -10.18 8.96
N ASP A 130 3.93 -11.51 8.94
CA ASP A 130 5.12 -12.35 8.87
C ASP A 130 5.86 -12.16 7.53
N LYS A 131 5.13 -12.10 6.41
CA LYS A 131 5.71 -11.78 5.09
C LYS A 131 6.37 -10.40 5.08
N ILE A 132 5.73 -9.40 5.68
CA ILE A 132 6.30 -8.04 5.77
C ILE A 132 7.55 -8.04 6.65
N LYS A 133 7.55 -8.74 7.80
CA LYS A 133 8.73 -8.87 8.67
C LYS A 133 9.89 -9.56 7.95
N ALA A 134 9.62 -10.60 7.16
CA ALA A 134 10.62 -11.25 6.32
C ALA A 134 11.23 -10.27 5.29
N ARG A 135 10.38 -9.46 4.63
CA ARG A 135 10.85 -8.42 3.69
C ARG A 135 11.70 -7.35 4.39
N ILE A 136 11.31 -6.92 5.59
CA ILE A 136 12.12 -5.99 6.40
C ILE A 136 13.50 -6.57 6.71
N ALA A 137 13.58 -7.86 7.06
CA ALA A 137 14.87 -8.53 7.30
C ALA A 137 15.75 -8.58 6.03
N GLU A 138 15.14 -8.80 4.86
CA GLU A 138 15.85 -8.73 3.56
C GLU A 138 16.41 -7.32 3.31
N LEU A 139 15.62 -6.28 3.54
CA LEU A 139 16.04 -4.88 3.41
C LEU A 139 17.19 -4.51 4.37
N ASP A 140 17.18 -5.06 5.58
CA ASP A 140 18.29 -4.91 6.53
C ASP A 140 19.57 -5.60 6.03
N SER A 141 19.44 -6.78 5.42
CA SER A 141 20.57 -7.46 4.78
C SER A 141 21.15 -6.63 3.63
N GLN A 142 20.30 -6.11 2.74
CA GLN A 142 20.72 -5.22 1.65
C GLN A 142 21.43 -3.96 2.16
N THR A 143 20.93 -3.37 3.26
CA THR A 143 21.56 -2.22 3.91
C THR A 143 23.00 -2.54 4.36
N ARG A 144 23.22 -3.71 4.98
CA ARG A 144 24.56 -4.15 5.41
C ARG A 144 25.51 -4.33 4.22
N VAL A 145 25.02 -4.90 3.11
CA VAL A 145 25.82 -5.04 1.87
C VAL A 145 26.24 -3.67 1.35
N LEU A 146 25.32 -2.71 1.29
CA LEU A 146 25.63 -1.35 0.84
C LEU A 146 26.60 -0.62 1.78
N GLN A 147 26.52 -0.84 3.09
CA GLN A 147 27.48 -0.30 4.06
C GLN A 147 28.89 -0.87 3.85
N LEU A 148 29.00 -2.17 3.60
CA LEU A 148 30.27 -2.82 3.29
C LEU A 148 30.85 -2.25 1.99
N ALA A 149 30.05 -2.14 0.93
CA ALA A 149 30.47 -1.58 -0.35
C ALA A 149 30.97 -0.13 -0.21
N LEU A 150 30.30 0.68 0.61
CA LEU A 150 30.73 2.06 0.89
C LEU A 150 32.06 2.10 1.65
N ALA A 151 32.27 1.19 2.60
CA ALA A 151 33.55 1.09 3.30
C ALA A 151 34.69 0.69 2.36
N SER A 152 34.46 -0.30 1.48
CA SER A 152 35.42 -0.68 0.45
C SER A 152 35.76 0.48 -0.49
N ALA A 153 34.76 1.21 -0.99
CA ALA A 153 34.97 2.38 -1.84
C ALA A 153 35.81 3.47 -1.14
N LYS A 154 35.57 3.72 0.15
CA LYS A 154 36.36 4.66 0.95
C LYS A 154 37.82 4.22 1.09
N ILE A 155 38.07 2.92 1.27
CA ILE A 155 39.43 2.38 1.37
C ILE A 155 40.15 2.57 0.04
N SER A 156 39.57 2.11 -1.08
CA SER A 156 40.15 2.24 -2.43
C SER A 156 40.42 3.70 -2.79
N HIS A 157 39.52 4.62 -2.44
CA HIS A 157 39.76 6.05 -2.62
C HIS A 157 40.95 6.54 -1.79
N LYS A 158 41.02 6.13 -0.52
CA LYS A 158 42.08 6.57 0.40
C LYS A 158 43.48 6.13 -0.03
N ILE A 159 43.60 4.95 -0.64
CA ILE A 159 44.86 4.40 -1.17
C ILE A 159 45.14 4.83 -2.62
N GLY A 160 44.25 5.61 -3.23
CA GLY A 160 44.43 6.16 -4.58
C GLY A 160 44.13 5.18 -5.72
N GLU A 161 43.42 4.08 -5.46
CA GLU A 161 42.95 3.15 -6.51
C GLU A 161 41.82 3.73 -7.37
N ILE A 162 41.00 4.61 -6.78
CA ILE A 162 39.92 5.32 -7.48
C ILE A 162 40.05 6.82 -7.22
N ASP A 163 39.69 7.62 -8.22
CA ASP A 163 39.68 9.07 -8.12
C ASP A 163 38.39 9.61 -7.45
N ASP A 164 38.34 10.93 -7.23
CA ASP A 164 37.19 11.61 -6.63
C ASP A 164 35.91 11.45 -7.46
N ALA A 165 36.00 11.39 -8.80
CA ALA A 165 34.84 11.30 -9.67
C ALA A 165 34.15 9.94 -9.51
N TYR A 166 34.91 8.84 -9.54
CA TYR A 166 34.39 7.50 -9.30
C TYR A 166 33.91 7.33 -7.86
N PHE A 167 34.65 7.83 -6.87
CA PHE A 167 34.25 7.77 -5.47
C PHE A 167 32.90 8.47 -5.22
N ASN A 168 32.71 9.67 -5.78
CA ASN A 168 31.47 10.42 -5.67
C ASN A 168 30.31 9.71 -6.38
N SER A 169 30.56 9.13 -7.56
CA SER A 169 29.54 8.35 -8.30
C SER A 169 29.05 7.15 -7.50
N ILE A 170 29.97 6.35 -6.94
CA ILE A 170 29.65 5.19 -6.11
C ILE A 170 28.89 5.62 -4.85
N THR A 171 29.38 6.65 -4.15
CA THR A 171 28.75 7.16 -2.93
C THR A 171 27.32 7.64 -3.19
N ASN A 172 27.09 8.37 -4.28
CA ASN A 172 25.76 8.85 -4.66
C ASN A 172 24.81 7.69 -4.97
N MET A 173 25.28 6.67 -5.70
CA MET A 173 24.48 5.49 -6.03
C MET A 173 24.09 4.71 -4.77
N ILE A 174 25.05 4.47 -3.88
CA ILE A 174 24.83 3.76 -2.61
C ILE A 174 23.86 4.54 -1.71
N GLN A 175 24.08 5.85 -1.53
CA GLN A 175 23.23 6.67 -0.66
C GLN A 175 21.79 6.74 -1.19
N THR A 176 21.62 6.84 -2.51
CA THR A 176 20.29 6.76 -3.14
C THR A 176 19.63 5.41 -2.84
N GLY A 177 20.37 4.30 -2.98
CA GLY A 177 19.87 2.97 -2.65
C GLY A 177 19.44 2.84 -1.19
N MET A 178 20.27 3.30 -0.24
CA MET A 178 19.96 3.29 1.19
C MET A 178 18.71 4.12 1.51
N ASN A 179 18.54 5.30 0.91
CA ASN A 179 17.37 6.14 1.13
C ASN A 179 16.07 5.46 0.66
N ARG A 180 16.12 4.74 -0.46
CA ARG A 180 14.99 3.96 -0.97
C ARG A 180 14.64 2.80 -0.03
N ILE A 181 15.65 2.04 0.41
CA ILE A 181 15.49 0.93 1.35
C ILE A 181 14.88 1.42 2.68
N ALA A 182 15.40 2.54 3.22
CA ALA A 182 14.88 3.12 4.46
C ALA A 182 13.44 3.61 4.33
N SER A 183 13.06 4.13 3.17
CA SER A 183 11.69 4.57 2.89
C SER A 183 10.73 3.38 2.81
N GLU A 184 11.10 2.31 2.11
CA GLU A 184 10.32 1.06 2.06
C GLU A 184 10.19 0.43 3.45
N LYS A 185 11.29 0.32 4.19
CA LYS A 185 11.27 -0.26 5.53
C LYS A 185 10.31 0.48 6.45
N ARG A 186 10.39 1.82 6.52
CA ARG A 186 9.49 2.63 7.35
C ARG A 186 8.04 2.43 6.97
N ASP A 187 7.75 2.35 5.67
CA ASP A 187 6.39 2.21 5.17
C ASP A 187 5.80 0.81 5.47
N LEU A 188 6.64 -0.22 5.43
CA LEU A 188 6.30 -1.59 5.85
C LEU A 188 6.11 -1.69 7.37
N GLU A 189 6.98 -1.06 8.16
CA GLU A 189 6.85 -1.00 9.63
C GLU A 189 5.54 -0.31 10.04
N ASN A 190 5.16 0.78 9.36
CA ASN A 190 3.86 1.43 9.58
C ASN A 190 2.69 0.48 9.30
N SER A 191 2.78 -0.32 8.23
CA SER A 191 1.74 -1.28 7.86
C SER A 191 1.61 -2.40 8.90
N VAL A 192 2.75 -2.89 9.45
CA VAL A 192 2.75 -3.85 10.56
C VAL A 192 2.13 -3.25 11.80
N ASN A 193 2.55 -2.03 12.20
CA ASN A 193 2.02 -1.37 13.39
C ASN A 193 0.50 -1.15 13.30
N GLU A 194 0.00 -0.77 12.11
CA GLU A 194 -1.43 -0.60 11.87
C GLU A 194 -2.20 -1.92 12.03
N LEU A 195 -1.73 -2.99 11.38
CA LEU A 195 -2.35 -4.30 11.50
C LEU A 195 -2.30 -4.84 12.93
N GLU A 196 -1.14 -4.78 13.60
CA GLU A 196 -0.98 -5.23 14.99
C GLU A 196 -1.91 -4.47 15.94
N LYS A 197 -2.08 -3.16 15.75
CA LYS A 197 -3.04 -2.35 16.51
C LYS A 197 -4.48 -2.80 16.31
N LEU A 198 -4.90 -3.01 15.06
CA LEU A 198 -6.26 -3.47 14.72
C LEU A 198 -6.55 -4.90 15.20
N LEU A 199 -5.51 -5.71 15.38
CA LEU A 199 -5.61 -7.07 15.94
C LEU A 199 -5.67 -7.09 17.48
N ALA A 200 -5.15 -6.05 18.14
CA ALA A 200 -5.11 -5.95 19.59
C ALA A 200 -6.37 -5.30 20.16
N GLU A 201 -6.84 -4.19 19.57
CA GLU A 201 -7.94 -3.38 20.12
C GLU A 201 -8.92 -2.93 19.03
N PRO A 202 -10.23 -2.83 19.36
CA PRO A 202 -11.20 -2.20 18.49
C PRO A 202 -10.87 -0.70 18.25
N PRO A 203 -10.99 -0.19 17.02
CA PRO A 203 -10.95 1.24 16.74
C PRO A 203 -12.05 1.97 17.52
N LYS A 204 -11.70 3.13 18.08
CA LYS A 204 -12.67 4.00 18.75
C LYS A 204 -13.69 4.49 17.71
N LEU A 205 -14.98 4.35 18.01
CA LEU A 205 -16.03 5.03 17.23
C LEU A 205 -15.81 6.54 17.33
N SER A 206 -15.37 7.18 16.24
CA SER A 206 -15.49 8.64 16.15
C SER A 206 -16.98 8.95 16.08
N LYS A 207 -17.52 9.64 17.09
CA LYS A 207 -18.87 10.22 17.03
C LYS A 207 -18.90 11.12 15.79
N SER A 208 -19.53 10.68 14.71
CA SER A 208 -19.75 11.56 13.56
C SER A 208 -20.66 12.69 14.02
N GLU A 209 -20.14 13.90 14.06
CA GLU A 209 -20.93 15.11 14.21
C GLU A 209 -22.01 15.08 13.14
N LYS A 210 -23.28 15.01 13.57
CA LYS A 210 -24.42 15.31 12.72
C LYS A 210 -24.22 16.74 12.22
N LYS A 211 -23.80 16.88 10.97
CA LYS A 211 -23.85 18.15 10.27
C LYS A 211 -25.31 18.39 9.95
N ASP A 212 -26.02 19.07 10.84
CA ASP A 212 -27.35 19.58 10.59
C ASP A 212 -27.32 20.37 9.28
N SER A 213 -28.06 19.88 8.29
CA SER A 213 -28.40 20.62 7.09
C SER A 213 -29.34 21.75 7.49
N GLU A 214 -28.78 22.89 7.90
CA GLU A 214 -29.51 24.14 7.99
C GLU A 214 -29.91 24.60 6.58
N THR A 215 -31.21 24.56 6.37
CA THR A 215 -31.96 25.08 5.23
C THR A 215 -31.71 26.57 5.04
N LEU A 216 -30.95 26.96 4.02
CA LEU A 216 -30.88 28.36 3.56
C LEU A 216 -32.17 28.72 2.82
N VAL A 217 -33.18 29.20 3.55
CA VAL A 217 -34.26 30.02 2.98
C VAL A 217 -33.77 31.46 2.96
N VAL A 218 -33.22 31.92 1.83
CA VAL A 218 -33.01 33.35 1.60
C VAL A 218 -34.08 33.86 0.66
N ARG A 219 -34.97 34.66 1.26
CA ARG A 219 -36.04 35.48 0.69
C ARG A 219 -35.63 36.18 -0.61
N VAL A 220 -36.47 36.03 -1.63
CA VAL A 220 -36.62 36.99 -2.71
C VAL A 220 -37.23 38.26 -2.12
N LYS A 221 -36.60 39.42 -2.34
CA LYS A 221 -37.25 40.72 -2.20
C LYS A 221 -37.48 41.29 -3.59
N GLU A 222 -38.71 41.72 -3.80
CA GLU A 222 -39.22 42.55 -4.91
C GLU A 222 -38.46 43.87 -5.06
#